data_AF-A0A537VX01-F1
#
_entry.id   AF-A0A537VX01-F1
#
_cell.length_a   1.000
_cell.length_b   1.000
_cell.length_c   1.000
_cell.angle_alpha   90.00
_cell.angle_beta   90.00
_cell.angle_gamma   90.00
#
_symmetry.space_group_name_H-M   'P 1'
#
loop_
_entity.id
_entity.type
_entity.pdbx_description
1 polymer ?
#
loop_
_entity_poly.entity_id
_entity_poly.type
_entity_poly.pdbx_seq_one_letter_code
_entity_poly.pdbx_strand_id
1 'polypeptide(L)'
;ANTWGILNVREEFAKDHPDIVRRVILAYEEARKYSLANYDELKKTFIAVTKLPDAVVDKQLKERTELTHNKVGPAQRESILEAGLALQKAGVIAASVDVKKSVDDLIDDRYVTAAN
;
A
#
# COMPACT_ATOMS: atom_id res chain seq x y z
N ALA A 1 -6.25 -6.36 -12.75
CA ALA A 1 -5.50 -5.22 -12.17
C ALA A 1 -4.75 -5.69 -10.93
N ASN A 2 -3.58 -5.14 -10.62
CA ASN A 2 -2.89 -5.41 -9.35
C ASN A 2 -3.61 -4.66 -8.22
N THR A 3 -3.74 -5.26 -7.05
CA THR A 3 -4.50 -4.71 -5.89
C THR A 3 -3.72 -3.66 -5.08
N TRP A 4 -2.70 -3.03 -5.68
CA TRP A 4 -1.81 -2.07 -5.00
C TRP A 4 -1.04 -2.69 -3.81
N GLY A 5 -0.07 -1.95 -3.26
CA GLY A 5 0.58 -2.28 -1.98
C GLY A 5 0.02 -1.39 -0.86
N ILE A 6 -0.19 -1.94 0.33
CA ILE A 6 -0.77 -1.22 1.48
C ILE A 6 0.04 -1.52 2.74
N LEU A 7 0.21 -0.51 3.59
CA LEU A 7 0.77 -0.68 4.93
C LEU A 7 -0.33 -1.12 5.90
N ASN A 8 -0.18 -2.29 6.51
CA ASN A 8 -1.13 -2.82 7.48
C ASN A 8 -0.53 -2.75 8.89
N VAL A 9 -1.37 -2.41 9.86
CA VAL A 9 -1.03 -2.41 11.29
C VAL A 9 -2.17 -3.05 12.08
N ARG A 10 -1.85 -3.75 13.17
CA ARG A 10 -2.87 -4.28 14.07
C ARG A 10 -3.60 -3.13 14.76
N GLU A 11 -4.93 -3.20 14.85
CA GLU A 11 -5.73 -2.14 15.47
C GLU A 11 -5.33 -1.84 16.91
N GLU A 12 -5.11 -2.87 17.73
CA GLU A 12 -4.67 -2.72 19.13
C GLU A 12 -3.35 -1.94 19.21
N PHE A 13 -2.38 -2.30 18.37
CA PHE A 13 -1.10 -1.60 18.31
C PHE A 13 -1.26 -0.14 17.87
N ALA A 14 -2.12 0.13 16.89
CA ALA A 14 -2.37 1.49 16.42
C ALA A 14 -3.10 2.37 17.46
N LYS A 15 -3.93 1.76 18.31
CA LYS A 15 -4.60 2.42 19.44
C LYS A 15 -3.62 2.71 20.58
N ASP A 16 -2.77 1.74 20.93
CA ASP A 16 -1.87 1.83 22.07
C ASP A 16 -0.57 2.60 21.77
N HIS A 17 -0.13 2.61 20.51
CA HIS A 17 1.12 3.24 20.06
C HIS A 17 0.94 4.15 18.82
N PRO A 18 0.03 5.14 18.88
CA PRO A 18 -0.31 5.97 17.73
C PRO A 18 0.85 6.85 17.24
N ASP A 19 1.78 7.22 18.12
CA ASP A 19 3.00 7.97 17.80
C ASP A 19 4.00 7.13 16.98
N ILE A 20 4.17 5.85 17.33
CA ILE A 20 5.02 4.92 16.57
C ILE A 20 4.44 4.70 15.18
N VAL A 21 3.13 4.50 15.06
CA VAL A 21 2.46 4.34 13.76
C VAL A 21 2.71 5.57 12.87
N ARG A 22 2.51 6.79 13.40
CA ARG A 22 2.81 8.02 12.65
C ARG A 22 4.27 8.11 12.23
N ARG A 23 5.20 7.75 13.12
CA ARG A 23 6.63 7.75 12.81
C ARG A 23 6.98 6.81 11.65
N VAL A 24 6.41 5.60 11.62
CA VAL A 24 6.63 4.65 10.53
C VAL A 24 6.05 5.19 9.22
N ILE A 25 4.82 5.72 9.22
CA ILE A 25 4.21 6.32 8.03
C ILE A 25 5.07 7.48 7.49
N LEU A 26 5.59 8.34 8.36
CA LEU A 26 6.49 9.43 7.96
C LEU A 26 7.79 8.92 7.32
N ALA A 27 8.39 7.85 7.85
CA ALA A 27 9.58 7.25 7.25
C ALA A 27 9.29 6.67 5.84
N TYR A 28 8.13 6.06 5.64
CA TYR A 28 7.70 5.61 4.31
C TYR A 28 7.48 6.78 3.34
N GLU A 29 6.90 7.89 3.81
CA GLU A 29 6.68 9.08 3.00
C GLU A 29 8.00 9.76 2.60
N GLU A 30 8.96 9.84 3.52
CA GLU A 30 10.32 10.32 3.22
C GLU A 30 10.99 9.42 2.17
N ALA A 31 10.95 8.11 2.35
CA ALA A 31 11.49 7.15 1.41
C ALA A 31 10.79 7.22 0.03
N ARG A 32 9.47 7.43 -0.02
CA ARG A 32 8.70 7.61 -1.27
C ARG A 32 9.18 8.83 -2.04
N LYS A 33 9.29 9.99 -1.37
CA LYS A 33 9.81 11.23 -1.96
C LYS A 33 11.23 11.07 -2.47
N TYR A 34 12.09 10.46 -1.65
CA TYR A 34 13.47 10.20 -2.05
C TYR A 34 13.55 9.27 -3.27
N SER A 35 12.76 8.20 -3.28
CA SER A 35 12.69 7.23 -4.38
C SER A 35 12.25 7.85 -5.70
N LEU A 36 11.29 8.78 -5.65
CA LEU A 36 10.84 9.55 -6.82
C LEU A 36 11.91 10.51 -7.33
N ALA A 37 12.65 11.15 -6.43
CA ALA A 37 13.71 12.10 -6.79
C ALA A 37 15.01 11.42 -7.24
N ASN A 38 15.27 10.17 -6.81
CA ASN A 38 16.55 9.48 -6.98
C ASN A 38 16.35 8.07 -7.56
N TYR A 39 15.87 7.98 -8.81
CA TYR A 39 15.56 6.71 -9.45
C TYR A 39 16.73 5.72 -9.49
N ASP A 40 17.94 6.17 -9.82
CA ASP A 40 19.10 5.29 -9.95
C ASP A 40 19.51 4.68 -8.61
N GLU A 41 19.35 5.42 -7.51
CA GLU A 41 19.61 4.92 -6.15
C GLU A 41 18.55 3.91 -5.70
N LEU A 42 17.27 4.19 -5.98
CA LEU A 42 16.18 3.25 -5.77
C LEU A 42 16.45 1.94 -6.53
N LYS A 43 16.77 2.04 -7.82
CA LYS A 43 17.06 0.90 -8.69
C LYS A 43 18.24 0.08 -8.17
N LYS A 44 19.36 0.73 -7.82
CA LYS A 44 20.54 0.07 -7.25
C LYS A 44 20.20 -0.68 -5.97
N THR A 45 19.45 -0.06 -5.07
CA THR A 45 19.00 -0.68 -3.81
C THR A 45 18.09 -1.88 -4.09
N PHE A 46 17.13 -1.73 -5.01
CA PHE A 46 16.19 -2.79 -5.38
C PHE A 46 16.90 -4.01 -6.00
N ILE A 47 17.87 -3.79 -6.90
CA ILE A 47 18.72 -4.86 -7.46
C ILE A 47 19.52 -5.54 -6.35
N ALA A 48 20.12 -4.76 -5.44
CA ALA A 48 20.94 -5.31 -4.37
C ALA A 48 20.14 -6.26 -3.45
N VAL A 49 18.87 -5.96 -3.18
CA VAL A 49 17.98 -6.78 -2.33
C VAL A 49 17.39 -7.96 -3.11
N THR A 50 16.86 -7.72 -4.31
CA THR A 50 16.10 -8.74 -5.05
C THR A 50 16.97 -9.66 -5.91
N LYS A 51 18.21 -9.24 -6.22
CA LYS A 51 19.13 -9.90 -7.16
C LYS A 51 18.56 -10.08 -8.57
N LEU A 52 17.52 -9.31 -8.91
CA LEU A 52 16.91 -9.35 -10.24
C LEU A 52 17.81 -8.65 -11.28
N PRO A 53 17.75 -9.08 -12.56
CA PRO A 53 18.45 -8.39 -13.63
C PRO A 53 17.97 -6.95 -13.81
N ASP A 54 18.88 -6.08 -14.26
CA ASP A 54 18.66 -4.65 -14.45
C ASP A 54 17.36 -4.34 -15.23
N ALA A 55 17.17 -4.98 -16.38
CA ALA A 55 16.00 -4.79 -17.23
C ALA A 55 14.68 -5.23 -16.57
N VAL A 56 14.71 -6.23 -15.69
CA VAL A 56 13.53 -6.69 -14.93
C VAL A 56 13.16 -5.68 -13.86
N VAL A 57 14.17 -5.13 -13.17
CA VAL A 57 13.94 -4.08 -12.17
C VAL A 57 13.41 -2.81 -12.81
N ASP A 58 13.92 -2.43 -13.98
CA ASP A 58 13.39 -1.29 -14.74
C ASP A 58 11.91 -1.45 -15.06
N LYS A 59 11.49 -2.62 -15.56
CA LYS A 59 10.06 -2.91 -15.79
C LYS A 59 9.25 -2.81 -14.51
N GLN A 60 9.78 -3.36 -13.41
CA GLN A 60 9.07 -3.35 -12.14
C GLN A 60 8.88 -1.93 -11.60
N LEU A 61 9.92 -1.10 -11.61
CA LEU A 61 9.89 0.24 -11.02
C LEU A 61 9.26 1.30 -11.93
N LYS A 62 9.41 1.20 -13.27
CA LYS A 62 8.85 2.18 -14.21
C LYS A 62 7.42 1.87 -14.64
N GLU A 63 7.04 0.60 -14.72
CA GLU A 63 5.76 0.20 -15.33
C GLU A 63 4.77 -0.44 -14.33
N ARG A 64 5.26 -1.07 -13.25
CA ARG A 64 4.42 -1.92 -12.36
C ARG A 64 4.32 -1.42 -10.92
N THR A 65 5.10 -0.42 -10.53
CA THR A 65 5.14 0.13 -9.18
C THR A 65 4.78 1.60 -9.25
N GLU A 66 3.72 1.99 -8.57
CA GLU A 66 3.26 3.37 -8.53
C GLU A 66 3.54 3.98 -7.15
N LEU A 67 4.43 4.97 -7.10
CA LEU A 67 4.86 5.68 -5.88
C LEU A 67 4.26 7.10 -5.77
N THR A 68 3.31 7.43 -6.64
CA THR A 68 2.68 8.77 -6.75
C THR A 68 1.61 9.04 -5.70
N HIS A 69 1.23 8.02 -4.92
CA HIS A 69 0.21 8.10 -3.88
C HIS A 69 0.82 7.87 -2.50
N ASN A 70 0.49 8.71 -1.52
CA ASN A 70 0.92 8.57 -0.13
C ASN A 70 -0.15 8.00 0.81
N LYS A 71 -1.38 7.81 0.31
CA LYS A 71 -2.53 7.33 1.08
C LYS A 71 -3.46 6.47 0.23
N VAL A 72 -4.27 5.66 0.90
CA VAL A 72 -5.35 4.89 0.26
C VAL A 72 -6.43 5.86 -0.21
N GLY A 73 -6.53 6.05 -1.53
CA GLY A 73 -7.53 6.90 -2.17
C GLY A 73 -8.72 6.11 -2.72
N PRO A 74 -9.65 6.80 -3.41
CA PRO A 74 -10.84 6.18 -3.97
C PRO A 74 -10.56 5.00 -4.90
N ALA A 75 -9.56 5.13 -5.79
CA ALA A 75 -9.19 4.07 -6.73
C ALA A 75 -8.63 2.83 -6.03
N GLN A 76 -7.81 3.01 -4.98
CA GLN A 76 -7.31 1.90 -4.17
C GLN A 76 -8.45 1.24 -3.40
N ARG A 77 -9.33 2.03 -2.75
CA ARG A 77 -10.51 1.51 -2.04
C ARG A 77 -11.42 0.70 -2.95
N GLU A 78 -11.73 1.22 -4.15
CA GLU A 78 -12.56 0.53 -5.14
C GLU A 78 -11.92 -0.80 -5.56
N SER A 79 -10.61 -0.81 -5.86
CA SER A 79 -9.92 -2.04 -6.20
C SER A 79 -9.96 -3.11 -5.08
N ILE A 80 -9.91 -2.70 -3.82
CA ILE A 80 -10.00 -3.62 -2.66
C ILE A 80 -11.43 -4.15 -2.53
N LEU A 81 -12.43 -3.27 -2.69
CA LEU A 81 -13.84 -3.65 -2.65
C LEU A 81 -14.17 -4.69 -3.72
N GLU A 82 -13.78 -4.45 -4.97
CA GLU A 82 -14.02 -5.38 -6.07
C GLU A 82 -13.31 -6.72 -5.86
N ALA A 83 -12.09 -6.71 -5.31
CA ALA A 83 -11.41 -7.94 -4.93
C ALA A 83 -12.18 -8.72 -3.84
N GLY A 84 -12.68 -8.03 -2.81
CA GLY A 84 -13.49 -8.63 -1.76
C GLY A 84 -14.81 -9.23 -2.29
N LEU A 85 -15.50 -8.52 -3.18
CA LEU A 85 -16.73 -8.99 -3.83
C LEU A 85 -16.46 -10.21 -4.73
N ALA A 86 -15.34 -10.20 -5.47
CA ALA A 86 -14.92 -11.35 -6.27
C ALA A 86 -14.63 -12.58 -5.39
N LEU A 87 -13.94 -12.39 -4.26
CA LEU A 87 -13.67 -13.47 -3.29
C LEU A 87 -14.96 -13.99 -2.63
N GLN A 88 -15.93 -13.13 -2.37
CA GLN A 88 -17.24 -13.53 -1.87
C GLN A 88 -18.02 -14.34 -2.90
N LYS A 89 -18.04 -13.90 -4.16
CA LYS A 89 -18.67 -14.63 -5.27
C LYS A 89 -18.02 -16.01 -5.50
N ALA A 90 -16.71 -16.11 -5.28
CA ALA A 90 -15.97 -17.38 -5.35
C ALA A 90 -16.18 -18.30 -4.13
N GLY A 91 -16.91 -17.85 -3.10
CA GLY A 91 -17.17 -18.62 -1.88
C GLY A 91 -16.01 -18.65 -0.88
N VAL A 92 -14.94 -17.86 -1.10
CA VAL A 92 -13.82 -17.72 -0.16
C VAL A 92 -14.23 -16.85 1.03
N ILE A 93 -14.96 -15.76 0.76
CA ILE A 93 -15.61 -14.95 1.79
C ILE A 93 -17.07 -15.40 1.89
N ALA A 94 -17.56 -15.61 3.12
CA ALA A 94 -18.94 -16.02 3.34
C ALA A 94 -19.94 -14.98 2.81
N ALA A 95 -21.05 -15.44 2.23
CA ALA A 95 -22.09 -14.57 1.66
C ALA A 95 -22.75 -13.64 2.69
N SER A 96 -22.67 -13.98 3.98
CA SER A 96 -23.18 -13.14 5.07
C SER A 96 -22.29 -11.96 5.45
N VAL A 97 -21.07 -11.88 4.92
CA VAL A 97 -20.12 -10.80 5.24
C VAL A 97 -20.49 -9.54 4.46
N ASP A 98 -20.63 -8.42 5.16
CA ASP A 98 -20.70 -7.10 4.52
C ASP A 98 -19.28 -6.66 4.12
N VAL A 99 -18.90 -7.00 2.89
CA VAL A 99 -17.58 -6.68 2.33
C VAL A 99 -17.36 -5.17 2.29
N LYS A 100 -18.38 -4.40 1.87
CA LYS A 100 -18.26 -2.94 1.75
C LYS A 100 -17.99 -2.32 3.11
N LYS A 101 -18.76 -2.70 4.13
CA LYS A 101 -18.54 -2.22 5.50
C LYS A 101 -17.14 -2.60 6.00
N SER A 102 -16.71 -3.85 5.76
CA SER A 102 -15.39 -4.30 6.18
C SER A 102 -14.26 -3.48 5.56
N VAL A 103 -14.37 -3.14 4.27
CA VAL A 103 -13.39 -2.26 3.59
C VAL A 103 -13.44 -0.85 4.17
N ASP A 104 -14.63 -0.31 4.42
CA ASP A 104 -14.81 1.03 4.99
C ASP A 104 -14.24 1.14 6.42
N ASP A 105 -14.41 0.10 7.24
CA ASP A 105 -13.92 0.07 8.62
C ASP A 105 -12.39 -0.08 8.71
N LEU A 106 -11.77 -0.80 7.76
CA LEU A 106 -10.34 -1.14 7.80
C LEU A 106 -9.42 -0.07 7.19
N ILE A 107 -9.96 0.82 6.36
CA ILE A 107 -9.18 1.94 5.81
C ILE A 107 -9.17 3.07 6.84
N ASP A 108 -8.03 3.23 7.52
CA ASP A 108 -7.84 4.26 8.55
C ASP A 108 -6.80 5.28 8.12
N ASP A 109 -7.26 6.48 7.74
CA ASP A 109 -6.41 7.58 7.28
C ASP A 109 -5.99 8.55 8.40
N ARG A 110 -6.44 8.34 9.64
CA ARG A 110 -6.19 9.26 10.78
C ARG A 110 -4.72 9.35 11.18
N TYR A 111 -3.91 8.38 10.78
CA TYR A 111 -2.47 8.34 11.03
C TYR A 111 -1.65 8.98 9.90
N VAL A 112 -2.26 9.30 8.76
CA VAL A 112 -1.58 9.94 7.63
C VAL A 112 -1.54 11.45 7.88
N THR A 113 -0.35 11.98 8.12
CA THR A 113 -0.15 13.41 8.46
C THR A 113 0.41 14.24 7.30
N ALA A 114 0.85 13.61 6.22
CA ALA A 114 1.43 14.29 5.06
C ALA A 114 0.38 14.56 3.96
N ALA A 115 0.37 15.78 3.42
CA ALA A 115 -0.32 16.03 2.16
C ALA A 115 0.37 15.28 1.01
N ASN A 116 -0.42 14.82 0.04
CA ASN A 116 0.07 14.18 -1.20
C ASN A 116 0.97 15.15 -1.98
#